data_AF-A0A6J4ZRK9-F1
#
_entry.id   AF-A0A6J4ZRK9-F1
#
_cell.length_a   1.000
_cell.length_b   1.000
_cell.length_c   1.000
_cell.angle_alpha   90.00
_cell.angle_beta   90.00
_cell.angle_gamma   90.00
#
_symmetry.space_group_name_H-M   'P 1'
#
loop_
_entity.id
_entity.type
_entity.pdbx_description
1 polymer ?
#
loop_
_entity_poly.entity_id
_entity_poly.type
_entity_poly.pdbx_seq_one_letter_code
_entity_poly.pdbx_strand_id
1 'polypeptide(L)' 'MSLQLIVRGISLSDVERSLDLLDGKAEVFSIGREHVGISIPTRMLDTVGEEKVREALRHVTVYDLYSGVWNGQ' A
#
# COMPACT_ATOMS: atom_id res chain seq x y z
N MET A 1 -7.59 13.71 2.82
CA MET A 1 -6.71 12.82 3.61
C MET A 1 -6.20 11.71 2.68
N SER A 2 -5.33 10.82 3.15
CA SER A 2 -4.78 9.70 2.37
C SER A 2 -4.55 8.51 3.29
N LEU A 3 -4.70 7.30 2.78
CA LEU A 3 -4.20 6.11 3.44
C LEU A 3 -2.70 6.02 3.18
N GLN A 4 -1.91 5.94 4.25
CA GLN A 4 -0.45 5.84 4.16
C GLN A 4 0.00 4.53 4.78
N LEU A 5 0.74 3.76 4.00
CA LEU A 5 1.20 2.43 4.39
C LEU A 5 2.71 2.31 4.18
N ILE A 6 3.35 1.46 4.97
CA ILE A 6 4.71 0.95 4.71
C ILE A 6 4.62 -0.55 4.53
N VAL A 7 5.24 -1.09 3.50
CA VAL A 7 5.34 -2.54 3.29
C VAL A 7 6.79 -2.98 3.30
N ARG A 8 7.04 -4.23 3.66
CA ARG A 8 8.38 -4.83 3.70
C ARG A 8 8.39 -6.21 3.05
N GLY A 9 9.57 -6.68 2.66
CA GLY A 9 9.75 -8.02 2.08
C GLY A 9 9.20 -8.17 0.66
N ILE A 10 8.96 -7.05 -0.03
CA ILE A 10 8.47 -7.00 -1.40
C ILE A 10 9.20 -5.88 -2.16
N SER A 11 9.49 -6.09 -3.45
CA SER A 11 10.14 -5.08 -4.28
C SER A 11 9.17 -3.95 -4.65
N LEU A 12 9.69 -2.75 -4.94
CA LEU A 12 8.86 -1.62 -5.36
C LEU A 12 7.99 -1.97 -6.58
N SER A 13 8.56 -2.63 -7.58
CA SER A 13 7.83 -3.02 -8.80
C SER A 13 6.75 -4.07 -8.55
N ASP A 14 6.95 -4.97 -7.58
CA ASP A 14 5.92 -5.92 -7.20
C ASP A 14 4.78 -5.24 -6.43
N VAL A 15 5.07 -4.23 -5.61
CA VAL A 15 4.05 -3.39 -4.95
C VAL A 15 3.21 -2.64 -5.99
N GLU A 16 3.86 -1.99 -6.96
CA GLU A 16 3.17 -1.30 -8.07
C GLU A 16 2.24 -2.27 -8.83
N ARG A 17 2.73 -3.49 -9.12
CA ARG A 17 1.93 -4.53 -9.77
C ARG A 17 0.75 -4.99 -8.93
N SER A 18 0.93 -5.18 -7.62
CA SER A 18 -0.18 -5.53 -6.72
C SER A 18 -1.25 -4.43 -6.68
N LEU A 19 -0.85 -3.17 -6.88
CA LEU A 19 -1.73 -2.02 -6.87
C LEU A 19 -2.22 -1.60 -8.27
N ASP A 20 -2.09 -2.44 -9.30
CA ASP A 20 -2.52 -2.12 -10.67
C ASP A 20 -4.01 -1.74 -10.76
N LEU A 21 -4.84 -2.27 -9.85
CA LEU A 21 -6.25 -1.90 -9.67
C LEU A 21 -6.47 -0.41 -9.37
N LEU A 22 -5.41 0.30 -8.96
CA LEU A 22 -5.41 1.74 -8.70
C LEU A 22 -5.03 2.58 -9.93
N ASP A 23 -4.79 1.96 -11.10
CA ASP A 23 -4.56 2.66 -12.38
C ASP A 23 -3.46 3.72 -12.27
N GLY A 24 -2.36 3.38 -11.58
CA GLY A 24 -1.20 4.25 -11.36
C GLY A 24 -1.45 5.50 -10.48
N LYS A 25 -2.61 5.59 -9.81
CA LYS A 25 -2.97 6.75 -8.98
C LYS A 25 -2.51 6.66 -7.53
N ALA A 26 -1.94 5.53 -7.14
CA ALA A 26 -1.21 5.41 -5.88
C ALA A 26 0.24 5.83 -6.08
N GLU A 27 0.78 6.58 -5.13
CA GLU A 27 2.20 6.90 -5.12
C GLU A 27 2.93 5.77 -4.36
N VAL A 28 3.86 5.11 -5.04
CA VAL A 28 4.70 4.04 -4.47
C VAL A 28 6.15 4.51 -4.52
N PHE A 29 6.87 4.41 -3.39
CA PHE A 29 8.23 4.94 -3.29
C PHE A 29 9.09 4.11 -2.34
N SER A 30 10.40 4.07 -2.58
CA SER A 30 11.33 3.33 -1.71
C SER A 30 11.58 4.08 -0.39
N ILE A 31 11.62 3.34 0.72
CA ILE A 31 12.03 3.82 2.05
C ILE A 31 13.24 3.00 2.48
N GLY A 32 14.45 3.48 2.15
CA GLY A 32 15.68 2.72 2.39
C GLY A 32 15.75 1.44 1.54
N ARG A 33 16.37 0.38 2.07
CA ARG A 33 16.65 -0.85 1.32
C ARG A 33 15.54 -1.90 1.39
N GLU A 34 14.82 -1.94 2.51
CA GLU A 34 13.92 -3.07 2.86
C GLU A 34 12.44 -2.67 2.92
N HIS A 35 12.12 -1.40 2.75
CA HIS A 35 10.76 -0.89 2.90
C HIS A 35 10.30 -0.11 1.67
N VAL A 36 9.00 -0.17 1.41
CA VAL A 36 8.31 0.58 0.36
C VAL A 36 7.17 1.36 1.02
N GLY A 37 7.08 2.65 0.74
CA GLY A 37 5.98 3.50 1.12
C GLY A 37 4.90 3.51 0.05
N ILE A 38 3.64 3.59 0.50
CA ILE A 38 2.46 3.67 -0.35
C ILE A 38 1.60 4.83 0.17
N SER A 39 1.25 5.77 -0.71
CA SER A 39 0.28 6.83 -0.44
C SER A 39 -0.91 6.69 -1.40
N ILE A 40 -2.10 6.49 -0.83
CA ILE A 40 -3.34 6.33 -1.60
C ILE A 40 -4.29 7.48 -1.24
N PRO A 41 -4.62 8.37 -2.19
CA PRO A 41 -5.57 9.45 -1.95
C PRO A 41 -6.95 8.92 -1.51
N THR A 42 -7.63 9.54 -0.54
CA THR A 42 -8.95 9.07 -0.08
C THR A 42 -9.96 8.92 -1.24
N ARG A 43 -9.96 9.85 -2.20
CA ARG A 43 -10.81 9.77 -3.42
C ARG A 43 -10.67 8.46 -4.19
N MET A 44 -9.48 7.86 -4.17
CA MET A 44 -9.22 6.57 -4.79
C MET A 44 -9.81 5.43 -3.99
N LEU A 45 -9.67 5.48 -2.66
CA LEU A 45 -10.27 4.50 -1.75
C LEU A 45 -11.80 4.53 -1.85
N ASP A 46 -12.41 5.72 -1.97
CA ASP A 46 -13.86 5.89 -2.15
C ASP A 46 -14.35 5.25 -3.46
N THR A 47 -13.51 5.23 -4.50
CA THR A 47 -13.85 4.67 -5.82
C THR A 47 -13.63 3.16 -5.88
N VAL A 48 -12.51 2.68 -5.35
CA VAL A 48 -12.05 1.30 -5.50
C VAL A 48 -12.52 0.42 -4.34
N GLY A 49 -12.62 1.00 -3.14
CA GLY A 49 -12.83 0.32 -1.88
C GLY A 49 -11.50 0.02 -1.18
N GLU A 50 -11.37 0.45 0.08
CA GLU A 50 -10.20 0.15 0.92
C GLU A 50 -9.98 -1.36 1.09
N GLU A 51 -11.05 -2.16 1.15
CA GLU A 51 -10.96 -3.61 1.28
C GLU A 51 -10.21 -4.26 0.12
N LYS A 52 -10.41 -3.81 -1.12
CA LYS A 52 -9.67 -4.32 -2.29
C LYS A 52 -8.18 -3.97 -2.25
N VAL A 53 -7.85 -2.79 -1.73
CA VAL A 53 -6.44 -2.41 -1.50
C VAL A 53 -5.81 -3.32 -0.46
N ARG A 54 -6.52 -3.58 0.64
CA ARG A 54 -6.04 -4.50 1.69
C ARG A 54 -5.92 -5.94 1.16
N GLU A 55 -6.84 -6.38 0.31
CA GLU A 55 -6.76 -7.69 -0.34
C GLU A 55 -5.55 -7.82 -1.26
N ALA A 56 -5.27 -6.78 -2.07
CA ALA A 56 -4.11 -6.74 -2.95
C ALA A 56 -2.77 -6.81 -2.18
N LEU A 57 -2.77 -6.32 -0.94
CA LEU A 57 -1.61 -6.35 -0.05
C LEU A 57 -1.65 -7.50 0.97
N ARG A 58 -2.60 -8.45 0.87
CA ARG A 58 -2.80 -9.48 1.92
C ARG A 58 -1.61 -10.41 2.14
N HIS A 59 -0.74 -10.54 1.13
CA HIS A 59 0.43 -11.44 1.15
C HIS A 59 1.72 -10.74 1.57
N VAL A 60 1.65 -9.47 1.97
CA VAL A 60 2.81 -8.70 2.43
C VAL A 60 2.57 -8.19 3.85
N THR A 61 3.65 -8.01 4.62
CA THR A 61 3.53 -7.33 5.91
C THR A 61 3.37 -5.83 5.67
N VAL A 62 2.27 -5.26 6.16
CA VAL A 62 1.89 -3.85 5.98
C VAL A 62 1.85 -3.14 7.33
N TYR A 63 2.49 -1.99 7.45
CA TYR A 63 2.33 -1.06 8.54
C TYR A 63 1.38 0.05 8.14
N ASP A 64 0.34 0.28 8.94
CA ASP A 64 -0.58 1.38 8.75
C ASP A 64 -0.12 2.56 9.61
N LEU A 65 0.25 3.67 8.96
CA LEU A 65 0.82 4.85 9.61
C LEU A 65 -0.18 5.60 10.51
N TYR A 66 -1.48 5.35 10.34
CA TYR A 66 -2.51 5.96 11.17
C TYR A 66 -2.76 5.14 12.45
N SER A 67 -2.94 3.83 12.31
CA SER A 67 -3.17 2.94 13.46
C SER A 67 -1.90 2.59 14.22
N GLY A 68 -0.73 2.76 13.61
CA GLY A 68 0.57 2.49 14.21
C GLY A 68 0.88 0.99 14.38
N VAL A 69 0.17 0.12 13.66
CA VAL A 69 0.31 -1.34 13.79
C VAL A 69 0.74 -2.01 12.48
N TRP A 70 1.50 -3.09 12.62
CA TRP A 70 1.78 -4.04 11.54
C TRP A 70 0.63 -5.04 11.41
N ASN A 71 0.20 -5.27 10.18
CA ASN A 71 -0.82 -6.24 9.79
C ASN A 71 -0.26 -7.11 8.65
N GLY A 72 -0.62 -8.38 8.63
CA GLY A 72 -0.09 -9.36 7.66
C GLY A 72 0.77 -10.42 8.32
N GLN A 73 1.22 -11.37 7.51
CA GLN A 73 1.97 -12.54 7.96
C GLN A 73 3.45 -12.24 8.24
#